data_AF-A0A538S1K2-F1
#
_entry.id   AF-A0A538S1K2-F1
#
_cell.length_a   1.000
_cell.length_b   1.000
_cell.length_c   1.000
_cell.angle_alpha   90.00
_cell.angle_beta   90.00
_cell.angle_gamma   90.00
#
_symmetry.space_group_name_H-M   'P 1'
#
loop_
_entity.id
_entity.type
_entity.pdbx_description
1 polymer ?
#
loop_
_entity_poly.entity_id
_entity_poly.type
_entity_poly.pdbx_seq_one_letter_code
_entity_poly.pdbx_strand_id
1 'polypeptide(L)'
;MVRLDAEGKAFLAQAAELRRISVSDYVRTVTVPQARAEVFAAREQTIALTPDEQLAFWQALSATPKLTPAQRRLGKAMRGES
;
A
#
# COMPACT_ATOMS: atom_id res chain seq x y z
N MET A 1 -3.40 25.16 4.91
CA MET A 1 -4.25 25.00 3.70
C MET A 1 -3.60 23.92 2.84
N VAL A 2 -4.29 22.80 2.57
CA VAL A 2 -3.75 21.71 1.73
C VAL A 2 -4.09 22.01 0.27
N ARG A 3 -3.10 21.94 -0.62
CA ARG A 3 -3.30 22.09 -2.06
C ARG A 3 -3.67 20.73 -2.64
N LEU A 4 -4.86 20.67 -3.23
CA LEU A 4 -5.38 19.53 -3.98
C LEU A 4 -5.74 20.01 -5.39
N ASP A 5 -5.58 19.13 -6.37
CA ASP A 5 -6.11 19.34 -7.71
C ASP A 5 -7.65 19.34 -7.71
N ALA A 6 -8.24 19.74 -8.83
CA ALA A 6 -9.69 19.85 -8.96
C ALA A 6 -10.37 18.47 -8.84
N GLU A 7 -9.74 17.43 -9.41
CA GLU A 7 -10.24 16.06 -9.39
C GLU A 7 -10.26 15.48 -7.97
N GLY A 8 -9.16 15.59 -7.23
CA GLY A 8 -9.06 15.12 -5.85
C GLY A 8 -10.07 15.82 -4.93
N LYS A 9 -10.30 17.13 -5.12
CA LYS A 9 -11.37 17.84 -4.38
C LYS A 9 -12.75 17.28 -4.68
N ALA A 10 -13.05 16.98 -5.94
CA ALA A 10 -14.34 16.45 -6.34
C ALA A 10 -14.60 15.07 -5.73
N PHE A 11 -13.61 14.19 -5.69
CA PHE A 11 -13.74 12.88 -5.05
C PHE A 11 -13.93 12.98 -3.55
N LEU A 12 -13.17 13.83 -2.86
CA LEU A 12 -13.34 14.03 -1.42
C LEU A 12 -14.71 14.60 -1.07
N ALA A 13 -15.24 15.52 -1.88
CA ALA A 13 -16.58 16.06 -1.72
C ALA A 13 -17.66 14.98 -1.87
N GLN A 14 -17.61 14.20 -2.95
CA GLN A 14 -18.55 13.09 -3.19
C GLN A 14 -18.49 12.05 -2.06
N ALA A 15 -17.29 11.69 -1.61
CA ALA A 15 -17.13 10.69 -0.57
C ALA A 15 -17.63 11.17 0.80
N ALA A 16 -17.46 12.46 1.10
CA ALA A 16 -18.01 13.08 2.30
C ALA A 16 -19.56 13.15 2.24
N GLU A 17 -20.12 13.49 1.08
CA GLU A 17 -21.57 13.50 0.84
C GLU A 17 -22.20 12.12 1.03
N LEU A 18 -21.61 11.08 0.43
CA LEU A 18 -22.06 9.68 0.58
C LEU A 18 -22.08 9.24 2.06
N ARG A 19 -21.19 9.79 2.88
CA ARG A 19 -21.10 9.50 4.33
C ARG A 19 -21.84 10.50 5.20
N ARG A 20 -22.44 11.55 4.61
CA ARG A 20 -23.17 12.64 5.30
C ARG A 20 -22.34 13.32 6.39
N ILE A 21 -21.07 13.58 6.09
CA ILE A 21 -20.13 14.27 6.99
C ILE A 21 -19.44 15.42 6.24
N SER A 22 -18.77 16.31 6.97
CA SER A 22 -17.98 17.36 6.34
C SER A 22 -16.77 16.77 5.59
N VAL A 23 -16.28 17.47 4.57
CA VAL A 23 -15.05 17.05 3.84
C VAL A 23 -13.86 16.95 4.80
N SER A 24 -13.76 17.86 5.77
CA SER A 24 -12.69 17.83 6.77
C SER A 24 -12.80 16.62 7.69
N ASP A 25 -14.01 16.23 8.10
CA ASP A 25 -14.22 15.03 8.90
C ASP A 25 -13.95 13.77 8.08
N TYR A 26 -14.38 13.74 6.82
CA TYR A 26 -14.07 12.64 5.91
C TYR A 26 -12.56 12.41 5.82
N VAL A 27 -11.79 13.46 5.52
CA VAL A 27 -10.32 13.39 5.45
C VAL A 27 -9.75 12.88 6.77
N ARG A 28 -10.20 13.40 7.91
CA ARG A 28 -9.76 12.92 9.23
C ARG A 28 -10.05 11.43 9.43
N THR A 29 -11.24 10.97 9.04
CA THR A 29 -11.65 9.56 9.21
C THR A 29 -10.84 8.59 8.35
N VAL A 30 -10.26 9.06 7.24
CA VAL A 30 -9.44 8.24 6.34
C VAL A 30 -7.97 8.33 6.72
N THR A 31 -7.43 9.54 6.90
CA THR A 31 -5.99 9.77 7.09
C THR A 31 -5.50 9.37 8.47
N VAL A 32 -6.29 9.56 9.54
CA VAL A 32 -5.82 9.21 10.89
C VAL A 32 -5.62 7.70 11.07
N PRO A 33 -6.54 6.81 10.63
CA PRO A 33 -6.29 5.38 10.66
C PRO A 33 -5.07 4.95 9.82
N GLN A 34 -4.90 5.52 8.63
CA GLN A 34 -3.74 5.23 7.77
C GLN A 34 -2.43 5.62 8.46
N ALA A 35 -2.32 6.86 8.94
CA ALA A 35 -1.14 7.33 9.66
C ALA A 35 -0.85 6.49 10.91
N ARG A 36 -1.90 6.07 11.65
CA ARG A 36 -1.75 5.18 12.80
C ARG A 36 -1.17 3.82 12.39
N ALA A 37 -1.67 3.22 11.31
CA ALA A 37 -1.17 1.96 10.79
C ALA A 37 0.30 2.07 10.37
N GLU A 38 0.69 3.14 9.66
CA GLU A 38 2.08 3.39 9.25
C GLU A 38 3.02 3.51 10.47
N VAL A 39 2.59 4.22 11.52
CA VAL A 39 3.38 4.36 12.76
C VAL A 39 3.55 3.02 13.46
N PHE A 40 2.50 2.19 13.54
CA PHE A 40 2.61 0.87 14.15
C PHE A 40 3.49 -0.06 13.33
N ALA A 41 3.31 -0.11 12.01
CA ALA A 41 4.13 -0.90 11.09
C ALA A 41 5.62 -0.58 11.24
N ALA A 42 5.97 0.71 11.26
CA ALA A 42 7.35 1.15 11.45
C ALA A 42 7.92 0.77 12.82
N ARG A 43 7.12 0.84 13.89
CA ARG A 43 7.54 0.50 15.26
C ARG A 43 7.72 -0.99 15.49
N GLU A 44 6.78 -1.79 14.97
CA GLU A 44 6.74 -3.24 15.20
C GLU A 44 7.52 -4.01 14.14
N GLN A 45 8.13 -3.30 13.18
CA GLN A 45 8.82 -3.90 12.03
C GLN A 45 7.90 -4.85 11.24
N THR A 46 6.61 -4.51 11.18
CA THR A 46 5.59 -5.27 10.46
C THR A 46 5.30 -4.61 9.12
N ILE A 47 5.01 -5.43 8.10
CA ILE A 47 4.55 -4.92 6.80
C ILE A 47 3.02 -4.90 6.86
N ALA A 48 2.44 -3.70 6.95
CA ALA A 48 1.01 -3.51 6.85
C ALA A 48 0.58 -3.63 5.38
N LEU A 49 -0.14 -4.70 5.05
CA LEU A 49 -0.69 -4.94 3.73
C LEU A 49 -2.17 -4.56 3.71
N THR A 50 -2.62 -3.95 2.62
CA THR A 50 -4.05 -3.87 2.28
C THR A 50 -4.62 -5.28 2.05
N PRO A 51 -5.94 -5.47 2.10
CA PRO A 51 -6.55 -6.78 1.84
C PRO A 51 -6.14 -7.38 0.49
N ASP A 52 -6.07 -6.57 -0.57
CA ASP A 52 -5.68 -7.01 -1.90
C ASP A 52 -4.20 -7.42 -1.96
N GLU A 53 -3.31 -6.66 -1.32
CA GLU A 53 -1.89 -7.00 -1.21
C GLU A 53 -1.68 -8.27 -0.37
N GLN A 54 -2.46 -8.46 0.69
CA GLN A 54 -2.41 -9.67 1.51
C GLN A 54 -2.82 -10.91 0.71
N LEU A 55 -3.88 -10.81 -0.10
CA LEU A 55 -4.30 -11.88 -1.00
C LEU A 55 -3.23 -12.20 -2.03
N ALA A 56 -2.66 -11.18 -2.68
CA ALA A 56 -1.59 -11.34 -3.66
C ALA A 56 -0.35 -11.99 -3.03
N PHE A 57 0.01 -11.60 -1.81
CA PHE A 57 1.12 -12.19 -1.06
C PHE A 57 0.88 -13.69 -0.78
N TRP A 58 -0.31 -14.06 -0.32
CA TRP A 58 -0.65 -15.46 -0.07
C TRP A 58 -0.66 -16.31 -1.34
N GLN A 59 -1.16 -15.76 -2.45
CA GLN A 59 -1.09 -16.42 -3.75
C GLN A 59 0.35 -16.61 -4.23
N ALA A 60 1.22 -15.64 -3.99
CA ALA A 60 2.64 -15.74 -4.33
C ALA A 60 3.38 -16.78 -3.46
N LEU A 61 2.97 -16.97 -2.20
CA LEU A 61 3.53 -18.00 -1.32
C LEU A 61 3.04 -19.42 -1.66
N SER A 62 1.80 -19.55 -2.15
CA SER A 62 1.22 -20.87 -2.45
C SER A 62 1.77 -21.50 -3.74
N ALA A 63 2.39 -20.71 -4.61
CA ALA A 63 3.01 -21.18 -5.84
C ALA A 63 4.50 -20.80 -5.87
N THR A 64 5.40 -21.78 -5.91
CA THR A 64 6.84 -21.50 -6.07
C THR A 64 7.09 -20.80 -7.41
N PRO A 65 7.48 -19.50 -7.43
CA PRO A 65 7.71 -18.80 -8.68
C PRO A 65 9.00 -19.34 -9.33
N LYS A 66 8.94 -19.64 -10.62
CA LYS A 66 10.15 -19.99 -11.37
C LYS A 66 11.01 -18.74 -11.51
N LEU A 67 12.28 -18.85 -11.12
CA LEU A 67 13.23 -17.76 -11.30
C LEU A 67 13.25 -17.30 -12.76
N THR A 68 13.29 -15.99 -12.97
CA THR A 68 13.50 -15.42 -14.30
C THR A 68 14.94 -15.68 -14.75
N PRO A 69 15.24 -15.58 -16.07
CA PRO A 69 16.62 -15.62 -16.55
C PRO A 69 17.52 -14.57 -15.89
N ALA A 70 16.99 -13.38 -15.59
CA ALA A 70 17.72 -12.32 -14.90
C ALA A 70 18.07 -12.69 -13.45
N GLN A 71 17.10 -13.24 -12.69
CA GLN A 71 17.35 -13.71 -11.32
C GLN A 71 18.36 -14.86 -11.27
N ARG A 72 18.34 -15.78 -12.26
CA ARG A 72 19.36 -16.83 -12.37
C ARG A 72 20.76 -16.26 -12.60
N ARG A 73 20.90 -15.28 -13.51
CA ARG A 73 22.19 -14.61 -13.77
C ARG A 73 22.70 -13.88 -12.53
N LEU A 74 21.83 -13.15 -11.84
CA LEU A 74 22.17 -12.48 -10.59
C LEU A 74 22.63 -13.49 -9.53
N GLY A 75 21.90 -14.60 -9.36
CA GLY A 75 22.27 -15.65 -8.41
C GLY A 75 23.62 -16.30 -8.71
N LYS A 76 23.96 -16.51 -9.99
CA LYS A 76 25.28 -16.98 -10.41
C LYS A 76 26.39 -15.98 -10.04
N ALA A 77 26.18 -14.70 -10.37
CA ALA A 77 27.11 -13.63 -10.02
C ALA A 77 27.34 -13.52 -8.49
N MET A 78 26.26 -13.61 -7.69
CA MET A 78 26.35 -13.59 -6.23
C MET A 78 27.10 -14.79 -5.64
N ARG A 79 27.13 -15.94 -6.34
CA ARG A 79 27.91 -17.13 -5.95
C ARG A 79 29.33 -17.14 -6.52
N GLY A 80 29.72 -16.12 -7.29
CA GLY A 80 31.02 -16.08 -7.97
C GLY A 80 31.12 -17.01 -9.18
N GLU A 81 30.00 -17.59 -9.63
CA GLU A 81 29.91 -18.41 -10.83
C GLU A 81 29.76 -17.45 -12.02
N SER A 82 30.88 -17.03 -12.61
CA SER A 82 30.88 -16.19 -13.83
C SER A 82 30.85 -17.05 -15.09
#